data_AF-A0A2A9DN43-F1
#
_entry.id   AF-A0A2A9DN43-F1
#
_cell.length_a   1.000
_cell.length_b   1.000
_cell.length_c   1.000
_cell.angle_alpha   90.00
_cell.angle_beta   90.00
_cell.angle_gamma   90.00
#
_symmetry.space_group_name_H-M   'P 1'
#
loop_
_entity.id
_entity.type
_entity.pdbx_description
1 polymer ?
#
loop_
_entity_poly.entity_id
_entity_poly.type
_entity_poly.pdbx_seq_one_letter_code
_entity_poly.pdbx_strand_id
1 'polypeptide(L)'
;MKKMSTALHTDTLWSIREDLHERFDGVLGAATVDTVLDDAAADKGGAASFFKKVLIERAATEQLASMAAGEVAVGSADVYPLSVSVLGAAA
;
A
#
# COMPACT_ATOMS: atom_id res chain seq x y z
N MET A 1 -14.35 -29.90 26.75
CA MET A 1 -13.28 -28.89 26.60
C MET A 1 -12.96 -28.77 25.11
N LYS A 2 -13.48 -27.73 24.43
CA LYS A 2 -13.30 -27.53 22.98
C LYS A 2 -11.98 -26.79 22.79
N LYS A 3 -11.02 -27.38 22.06
CA LYS A 3 -9.71 -26.75 21.82
C LYS A 3 -9.90 -25.47 21.00
N MET A 4 -9.52 -24.32 21.58
CA MET A 4 -9.31 -23.10 20.83
C MET A 4 -7.97 -23.23 20.11
N SER A 5 -8.01 -23.63 18.84
CA SER A 5 -6.85 -23.52 17.96
C SER A 5 -6.74 -22.06 17.54
N THR A 6 -6.19 -21.22 18.41
CA THR A 6 -5.81 -19.85 18.07
C THR A 6 -4.62 -19.96 17.11
N ALA A 7 -4.91 -20.07 15.82
CA ALA A 7 -3.93 -19.77 14.79
C ALA A 7 -3.60 -18.29 14.96
N LEU A 8 -2.55 -18.01 15.73
CA LEU A 8 -1.80 -16.77 15.60
C LEU A 8 -1.23 -16.83 14.18
N HIS A 9 -2.04 -16.47 13.20
CA HIS A 9 -1.54 -16.15 11.87
C HIS A 9 -0.50 -15.08 12.13
N THR A 10 0.77 -15.47 12.03
CA THR A 10 1.88 -14.54 12.03
C THR A 10 1.56 -13.62 10.87
N ASP A 11 1.07 -12.42 11.17
CA ASP A 11 0.72 -11.48 10.12
C ASP A 11 2.03 -11.18 9.40
N THR A 12 2.20 -11.84 8.26
CA THR A 12 3.45 -11.81 7.52
C THR A 12 3.75 -10.43 6.96
N LEU A 13 2.75 -9.54 6.99
CA LEU A 13 2.77 -8.16 6.57
C LEU A 13 2.81 -7.18 7.76
N TRP A 14 2.84 -7.65 9.01
CA TRP A 14 2.83 -6.77 10.20
C TRP A 14 3.93 -5.70 10.13
N SER A 15 5.16 -6.08 9.80
CA SER A 15 6.26 -5.11 9.67
C SER A 15 6.03 -4.07 8.58
N ILE A 16 5.36 -4.45 7.50
CA ILE A 16 5.00 -3.52 6.40
C ILE A 16 3.87 -2.60 6.86
N ARG A 17 2.88 -3.14 7.56
CA ARG A 17 1.77 -2.38 8.13
C ARG A 17 2.29 -1.30 9.09
N GLU A 18 3.20 -1.64 9.99
CA GLU A 18 3.80 -0.66 10.92
C GLU A 18 4.59 0.44 10.18
N ASP A 19 5.42 0.08 9.19
CA ASP A 19 6.15 1.08 8.39
C ASP A 19 5.20 2.04 7.66
N LEU A 20 4.14 1.51 7.05
CA LEU A 20 3.17 2.33 6.34
C LEU A 20 2.37 3.22 7.30
N HIS A 21 2.00 2.73 8.48
CA HIS A 21 1.34 3.56 9.48
C HIS A 21 2.23 4.71 9.95
N GLU A 22 3.51 4.45 10.27
CA GLU A 22 4.44 5.51 10.66
C GLU A 22 4.57 6.60 9.58
N ARG A 23 4.52 6.20 8.31
CA ARG A 23 4.75 7.10 7.18
C ARG A 23 3.50 7.86 6.72
N PHE A 24 2.33 7.24 6.81
CA PHE A 24 1.12 7.74 6.15
C PHE A 24 -0.06 8.00 7.09
N ASP A 25 -0.08 7.51 8.33
CA ASP A 25 -1.23 7.73 9.23
C ASP A 25 -1.50 9.20 9.52
N GLY A 26 -0.45 9.99 9.67
CA GLY A 26 -0.56 11.43 9.92
C GLY A 26 -1.15 12.22 8.74
N VAL A 27 -1.24 11.63 7.55
CA VAL A 27 -1.69 12.30 6.32
C VAL A 27 -3.00 11.69 5.79
N LEU A 28 -3.08 10.37 5.71
CA LEU A 28 -4.19 9.64 5.08
C LEU A 28 -5.10 8.91 6.09
N GLY A 29 -4.61 8.71 7.31
CA GLY A 29 -5.29 7.97 8.37
C GLY A 29 -5.14 6.45 8.26
N ALA A 30 -5.06 5.80 9.42
CA ALA A 30 -4.79 4.36 9.57
C ALA A 30 -5.74 3.45 8.78
N ALA A 31 -7.03 3.78 8.73
CA ALA A 31 -8.02 2.98 8.00
C ALA A 31 -7.73 2.94 6.48
N THR A 32 -7.22 4.04 5.92
CA THR A 32 -6.83 4.11 4.50
C THR A 32 -5.58 3.27 4.24
N VAL A 33 -4.59 3.37 5.13
CA VAL A 33 -3.35 2.59 5.07
C VAL A 33 -3.63 1.08 5.10
N ASP A 34 -4.47 0.64 6.05
CA ASP A 34 -4.87 -0.76 6.18
C ASP A 34 -5.59 -1.27 4.93
N THR A 35 -6.54 -0.50 4.41
CA THR A 35 -7.32 -0.87 3.22
C THR A 35 -6.42 -1.05 2.01
N VAL A 36 -5.51 -0.11 1.76
CA VAL A 36 -4.59 -0.17 0.61
C VAL A 36 -3.62 -1.35 0.74
N LEU A 37 -3.13 -1.64 1.95
CA LEU A 37 -2.25 -2.78 2.18
C LEU A 37 -2.98 -4.11 1.95
N ASP A 38 -4.22 -4.22 2.42
CA ASP A 38 -5.04 -5.42 2.25
C ASP A 38 -5.39 -5.64 0.76
N ASP A 39 -5.73 -4.59 0.02
CA ASP A 39 -5.97 -4.65 -1.42
C ASP A 39 -4.70 -5.06 -2.19
N ALA A 40 -3.54 -4.47 -1.87
CA ALA A 40 -2.26 -4.85 -2.46
C ALA A 40 -1.90 -6.33 -2.17
N ALA A 41 -2.22 -6.81 -0.96
CA ALA A 41 -2.02 -8.19 -0.56
C ALA A 41 -2.95 -9.16 -1.29
N ALA A 42 -4.21 -8.78 -1.52
CA ALA A 42 -5.19 -9.54 -2.28
C ALA A 42 -4.78 -9.67 -3.75
N ASP A 43 -4.38 -8.57 -4.39
CA ASP A 43 -3.95 -8.52 -5.79
C ASP A 43 -2.69 -9.37 -6.05
N LYS A 44 -1.74 -9.36 -5.11
CA LYS A 44 -0.52 -10.18 -5.21
C LYS A 44 -0.69 -11.56 -4.57
N GLY A 45 -1.89 -11.89 -4.09
CA GLY A 45 -2.26 -13.14 -3.46
C GLY A 45 -1.90 -14.37 -4.30
N GLY A 46 -2.14 -14.31 -5.60
CA GLY A 46 -1.94 -15.42 -6.55
C GLY A 46 -0.51 -15.61 -7.06
N ALA A 47 0.41 -14.66 -6.84
CA ALA A 47 1.78 -14.76 -7.34
C ALA A 47 2.67 -15.54 -6.36
N ALA A 48 3.01 -16.78 -6.67
CA ALA A 48 4.03 -17.55 -5.96
C ALA A 48 5.43 -17.01 -6.30
N SER A 49 5.82 -15.89 -5.67
CA SER A 49 7.13 -15.28 -5.86
C SER A 49 7.82 -15.06 -4.52
N PHE A 50 9.12 -15.38 -4.46
CA PHE A 50 9.99 -15.11 -3.31
C PHE A 50 9.96 -13.63 -2.88
N PHE A 51 9.62 -12.73 -3.81
CA PHE A 51 9.53 -11.28 -3.57
C PHE A 51 8.11 -10.77 -3.28
N LYS A 52 7.14 -11.65 -3.00
CA LYS A 52 5.74 -11.26 -2.80
C LYS A 52 5.56 -10.13 -1.78
N LYS A 53 6.28 -10.17 -0.66
CA LYS A 53 6.26 -9.11 0.36
C LYS A 53 6.71 -7.76 -0.17
N VAL A 54 7.86 -7.73 -0.87
CA VAL A 54 8.42 -6.51 -1.47
C VAL A 54 7.48 -5.94 -2.53
N LEU A 55 6.84 -6.81 -3.31
CA LEU A 55 5.86 -6.38 -4.32
C LEU A 55 4.59 -5.79 -3.70
N ILE A 56 4.13 -6.34 -2.57
CA ILE A 56 2.98 -5.82 -1.82
C ILE A 56 3.34 -4.47 -1.21
N GLU A 57 4.46 -4.38 -0.49
CA GLU A 57 4.95 -3.15 0.12
C GLU A 57 5.12 -2.03 -0.90
N ARG A 58 5.76 -2.33 -2.04
CA ARG A 58 5.96 -1.36 -3.11
C ARG A 58 4.62 -0.88 -3.68
N ALA A 59 3.69 -1.80 -3.97
CA ALA A 59 2.39 -1.45 -4.52
C ALA A 59 1.56 -0.60 -3.55
N ALA A 60 1.57 -0.94 -2.25
CA ALA A 60 0.88 -0.19 -1.22
C ALA A 60 1.50 1.21 -1.04
N THR A 61 2.84 1.29 -1.03
CA THR A 61 3.56 2.57 -0.92
C THR A 61 3.29 3.48 -2.12
N GLU A 62 3.30 2.94 -3.35
CA GLU A 62 3.01 3.73 -4.56
C GLU A 62 1.58 4.27 -4.55
N GLN A 63 0.59 3.45 -4.15
CA GLN A 63 -0.80 3.88 -4.03
C GLN A 63 -0.97 4.95 -2.94
N LEU A 64 -0.43 4.72 -1.73
CA LEU A 64 -0.51 5.69 -0.64
C LEU A 64 0.23 7.00 -0.98
N ALA A 65 1.38 6.92 -1.63
CA ALA A 65 2.11 8.11 -2.06
C ALA A 65 1.33 8.93 -3.10
N SER A 66 0.68 8.28 -4.07
CA SER A 66 -0.17 8.95 -5.06
C SER A 66 -1.38 9.63 -4.38
N MET A 67 -2.04 8.92 -3.45
CA MET A 67 -3.15 9.47 -2.66
C MET A 67 -2.70 10.67 -1.80
N ALA A 68 -1.53 10.59 -1.15
CA ALA A 68 -0.98 11.66 -0.33
C ALA A 68 -0.55 12.88 -1.16
N ALA A 69 -0.12 12.67 -2.40
CA ALA A 69 0.21 13.73 -3.35
C ALA A 69 -1.04 14.44 -3.93
N GLY A 70 -2.25 13.95 -3.64
CA GLY A 70 -3.49 14.46 -4.21
C GLY A 70 -3.70 14.06 -5.67
N GLU A 71 -2.88 13.14 -6.20
CA GLU A 71 -3.20 12.43 -7.42
C GLU A 71 -4.29 11.43 -7.08
N VAL A 72 -5.53 11.78 -7.43
CA VAL A 72 -6.64 10.85 -7.38
C VAL A 72 -6.32 9.73 -8.36
N ALA A 73 -5.74 8.65 -7.86
CA ALA A 73 -5.52 7.42 -8.60
C ALA A 73 -6.90 6.82 -8.92
N VAL A 74 -7.55 7.38 -9.93
CA VAL A 74 -8.59 6.69 -10.68
C VAL A 74 -7.89 5.44 -11.22
N GLY A 75 -8.23 4.30 -10.63
CA GLY A 75 -7.68 3.01 -11.01
C GLY A 75 -7.63 2.88 -12.52
N SER A 76 -6.44 2.61 -13.04
CA SER A 76 -6.24 2.25 -14.43
C SER A 76 -5.01 1.38 -14.49
N ALA A 77 -5.27 0.09 -14.71
CA ALA A 77 -4.34 -0.74 -15.44
C ALA A 77 -3.94 0.00 -16.73
N ASP A 78 -2.66 -0.15 -17.08
CA ASP A 78 -2.05 0.37 -18.29
C ASP A 78 -1.75 1.88 -18.32
N VAL A 79 -0.59 2.18 -18.91
CA VAL A 79 -0.05 3.51 -19.22
C VAL A 79 0.70 4.21 -18.08
N TYR A 80 2.02 4.10 -18.12
CA TYR A 80 2.92 5.15 -17.65
C TYR A 80 2.82 6.34 -18.61
N PRO A 81 2.50 7.56 -18.14
CA PRO A 81 3.10 8.74 -18.72
C PRO A 81 3.80 9.56 -17.62
N LEU A 82 5.12 9.70 -17.79
CA LEU A 82 5.90 10.73 -17.10
C LEU A 82 5.24 12.09 -17.34
N SER A 83 4.64 12.67 -16.30
CA SER A 83 4.23 14.07 -16.29
C SER A 83 4.82 14.75 -15.05
N VAL A 84 6.10 15.11 -15.16
CA VAL A 84 6.65 16.19 -14.33
C VAL A 84 5.98 17.49 -14.78
N SER A 85 5.17 18.07 -13.90
CA SER A 85 4.72 19.46 -13.99
C SER A 85 4.97 20.14 -12.66
N VAL A 86 6.16 20.72 -12.54
CA VAL A 86 6.55 21.71 -11.54
C VAL A 86 7.35 22.73 -12.36
N LEU A 87 7.18 24.05 -12.31
CA LEU A 87 6.61 24.93 -11.32
C LEU A 87 6.43 26.28 -12.05
N GLY A 88 5.25 26.88 -11.97
CA GLY A 88 5.12 28.30 -12.25
C GLY A 88 5.83 29.07 -11.13
N ALA A 89 6.86 29.84 -11.46
CA ALA A 89 7.40 30.88 -10.59
C ALA A 89 7.53 32.16 -11.42
N ALA A 90 6.76 33.15 -11.00
CA ALA A 90 6.67 34.50 -11.52
C ALA A 90 8.04 35.21 -11.60
N ALA A 91 8.18 36.06 -12.61
CA ALA A 91 8.97 37.29 -12.58
C ALA A 91 8.28 38.33 -13.48
#